data_AF-A0A4Q1BHP7-F1
#
_entry.id   AF-A0A4Q1BHP7-F1
#
_cell.length_a   1.000
_cell.length_b   1.000
_cell.length_c   1.000
_cell.angle_alpha   90.00
_cell.angle_beta   90.00
_cell.angle_gamma   90.00
#
_symmetry.space_group_name_H-M   'P 1'
#
loop_
_entity.id
_entity.type
_entity.pdbx_description
1 polymer ?
#
loop_
_entity_poly.entity_id
_entity_poly.type
_entity_poly.pdbx_seq_one_letter_code
_entity_poly.pdbx_strand_id
1 'polypeptide(L)'
;MSSNDNLSALSKLIPTLTGTETFVHWRQGVRKYLFNKGAQGHVSGHEPEPFRQLVNPAVPTDHSVVSPPNTIAGEAPPDATNLTTAVALTATQHTTWLDWANKECKARLTLVFSISPGLAAHVEDLWSAQELWACITVQHQVKTTARCNDLNQRISLLRLVENTNFDTIVTAVEQLLPNRPTVDEPRLTSRF
;
A
#
# COMPACT_ATOMS: atom_id res chain seq x y z
N MET A 1 15.54 25.56 2.61
CA MET A 1 15.56 24.92 1.27
C MET A 1 15.54 23.39 1.37
N SER A 2 14.69 22.76 2.22
CA SER A 2 14.84 21.33 2.55
C SER A 2 13.68 20.43 2.09
N SER A 3 12.46 20.96 1.92
CA SER A 3 11.29 20.13 1.59
C SER A 3 11.12 19.84 0.09
N ASN A 4 11.37 20.81 -0.80
CA ASN A 4 11.15 20.63 -2.25
C ASN A 4 12.13 19.63 -2.90
N ASP A 5 13.39 19.60 -2.46
CA ASP A 5 14.39 18.66 -2.99
C ASP A 5 14.08 17.22 -2.58
N ASN A 6 13.56 17.04 -1.36
CA ASN A 6 13.13 15.74 -0.86
C ASN A 6 11.89 15.22 -1.60
N LEU A 7 10.93 16.09 -1.94
CA LEU A 7 9.74 15.72 -2.74
C LEU A 7 10.10 15.35 -4.17
N SER A 8 11.00 16.12 -4.80
CA SER A 8 11.52 15.83 -6.15
C SER A 8 12.32 14.52 -6.21
N ALA A 9 13.06 14.20 -5.15
CA ALA A 9 13.75 12.91 -5.05
C ALA A 9 12.76 11.75 -4.83
N LEU A 10 11.71 11.98 -4.04
CA LEU A 10 10.69 10.96 -3.74
C LEU A 10 9.88 10.59 -4.99
N SER A 11 9.44 11.56 -5.78
CA SER A 11 8.65 11.33 -6.99
C SER A 11 9.42 10.57 -8.08
N LYS A 12 10.75 10.62 -8.08
CA LYS A 12 11.61 9.81 -8.96
C LYS A 12 11.70 8.34 -8.52
N LEU A 13 11.48 8.07 -7.23
CA LEU A 13 11.65 6.74 -6.63
C LEU A 13 10.32 6.01 -6.44
N ILE A 14 9.24 6.76 -6.23
CA ILE A 14 7.91 6.23 -5.95
C ILE A 14 6.92 6.88 -6.94
N PRO A 15 6.29 6.10 -7.83
CA PRO A 15 5.28 6.64 -8.73
C PRO A 15 4.06 7.08 -7.92
N THR A 16 3.42 8.19 -8.27
CA THR A 16 2.24 8.69 -7.55
C THR A 16 1.07 7.70 -7.61
N LEU A 17 0.41 7.45 -6.48
CA LEU A 17 -0.82 6.69 -6.43
C LEU A 17 -2.02 7.53 -6.90
N THR A 18 -2.50 7.22 -8.10
CA THR A 18 -3.69 7.81 -8.72
C THR A 18 -4.91 6.90 -8.65
N GLY A 19 -4.68 5.60 -8.48
CA GLY A 19 -5.73 4.60 -8.57
C GLY A 19 -5.19 3.18 -8.48
N THR A 20 -6.05 2.24 -8.84
CA THR A 20 -5.82 0.80 -8.68
C THR A 20 -4.73 0.28 -9.64
N GLU A 21 -4.60 0.91 -10.79
CA GLU A 21 -3.63 0.63 -11.83
C GLU A 21 -2.19 0.97 -11.43
N THR A 22 -2.00 2.05 -10.65
CA THR A 22 -0.69 2.49 -10.16
C THR A 22 -0.32 1.83 -8.83
N PHE A 23 -1.28 1.23 -8.12
CA PHE A 23 -1.10 0.68 -6.77
C PHE A 23 0.06 -0.29 -6.61
N VAL A 24 0.24 -1.26 -7.53
CA VAL A 24 1.30 -2.29 -7.38
C VAL A 24 2.69 -1.66 -7.42
N HIS A 25 2.93 -0.75 -8.37
CA HIS A 25 4.21 -0.07 -8.52
C HIS A 25 4.46 0.93 -7.38
N TRP A 26 3.42 1.68 -6.98
CA TRP A 26 3.48 2.58 -5.82
C TRP A 26 3.86 1.81 -4.56
N ARG A 27 3.14 0.71 -4.28
CA ARG A 27 3.35 -0.14 -3.08
C ARG A 27 4.77 -0.69 -3.03
N GLN A 28 5.31 -1.12 -4.16
CA GLN A 28 6.70 -1.59 -4.26
C GLN A 28 7.70 -0.45 -4.02
N GLY A 29 7.48 0.72 -4.63
CA GLY A 29 8.30 1.91 -4.45
C GLY A 29 8.38 2.35 -2.98
N VAL A 30 7.23 2.49 -2.31
CA VAL A 30 7.15 2.83 -0.89
C VAL A 30 7.92 1.83 -0.03
N ARG A 31 7.70 0.53 -0.21
CA ARG A 31 8.40 -0.51 0.57
C ARG A 31 9.91 -0.44 0.40
N LYS A 32 10.39 -0.31 -0.83
CA LYS A 32 11.83 -0.22 -1.13
C LYS A 32 12.44 1.05 -0.52
N TYR A 33 11.75 2.18 -0.67
CA TYR A 33 12.18 3.45 -0.09
C TYR A 33 12.29 3.37 1.43
N LEU A 34 11.23 2.92 2.11
CA LEU A 34 11.20 2.85 3.57
C LEU A 34 12.15 1.79 4.13
N PHE A 35 12.37 0.69 3.42
CA PHE A 35 13.39 -0.29 3.79
C PHE A 35 14.78 0.34 3.82
N ASN A 36 15.15 1.07 2.76
CA ASN A 36 16.43 1.78 2.69
C ASN A 36 16.56 2.91 3.74
N LYS A 37 15.44 3.40 4.25
CA LYS A 37 15.39 4.45 5.28
C LYS A 37 15.21 3.92 6.70
N GLY A 38 15.14 2.59 6.89
CA GLY A 38 14.95 1.96 8.20
C GLY A 38 13.59 2.27 8.85
N ALA A 39 12.55 2.49 8.04
CA ALA A 39 11.20 2.88 8.49
C ALA A 39 10.10 1.93 7.97
N GLN A 40 10.47 0.79 7.40
CA GLN A 40 9.50 -0.17 6.84
C GLN A 40 8.70 -0.93 7.92
N GLY A 41 9.24 -1.06 9.14
CA GLY A 41 8.53 -1.68 10.25
C GLY A 41 7.27 -0.91 10.67
N HIS A 42 7.31 0.42 10.56
CA HIS A 42 6.18 1.32 10.88
C HIS A 42 4.95 1.05 10.01
N VAL A 43 5.12 0.98 8.67
CA VAL A 43 3.98 0.67 7.77
C VAL A 43 3.49 -0.77 7.89
N SER A 44 4.29 -1.65 8.50
CA SER A 44 3.94 -3.06 8.68
C SER A 44 3.36 -3.36 10.06
N GLY A 45 3.34 -2.37 10.97
CA GLY A 45 2.91 -2.54 12.36
C GLY A 45 3.86 -3.36 13.23
N HIS A 46 5.12 -3.55 12.83
CA HIS A 46 6.11 -4.30 13.61
C HIS A 46 6.87 -3.41 14.62
N GLU A 47 6.75 -2.10 14.49
CA GLU A 47 7.41 -1.10 15.35
C GLU A 47 6.33 -0.25 16.04
N PRO A 48 5.65 -0.78 17.07
CA PRO A 48 4.67 0.00 17.84
C PRO A 48 5.36 1.15 18.58
N GLU A 49 4.59 2.21 18.89
CA GLU A 49 5.12 3.34 19.65
C GLU A 49 5.64 2.88 21.02
N PRO A 50 6.90 3.17 21.37
CA PRO A 50 7.46 2.75 22.64
C PRO A 50 6.82 3.54 23.78
N PHE A 51 6.63 2.86 24.92
CA PHE A 51 6.12 3.42 26.18
C PHE A 51 4.66 3.90 26.16
N ARG A 52 3.96 3.78 25.03
CA ARG A 52 2.50 3.92 24.99
C ARG A 52 1.85 2.64 25.51
N GLN A 53 0.73 2.77 26.21
CA GLN A 53 -0.06 1.63 26.67
C GLN A 53 -0.70 0.91 25.46
N LEU A 54 -0.91 -0.39 25.58
CA LEU A 54 -1.61 -1.18 24.56
C LEU A 54 -3.11 -0.96 24.67
N VAL A 55 -3.80 -0.90 23.53
CA VAL A 55 -5.26 -0.87 23.49
C VAL A 55 -5.82 -2.17 24.04
N ASN A 56 -6.62 -2.07 25.09
CA ASN A 56 -7.45 -3.13 25.62
C ASN A 56 -8.74 -3.25 24.77
N PRO A 57 -8.89 -4.32 23.98
CA PRO A 57 -10.05 -4.47 23.10
C PRO A 57 -11.36 -4.66 23.86
N ALA A 58 -11.32 -4.99 25.16
CA ALA A 58 -12.51 -5.13 25.99
C ALA A 58 -13.08 -3.80 26.48
N VAL A 59 -12.36 -2.68 26.30
CA VAL A 59 -12.75 -1.35 26.77
C VAL A 59 -12.93 -0.42 25.57
N PRO A 60 -14.17 -0.12 25.13
CA PRO A 60 -14.43 0.64 23.90
C PRO A 60 -13.79 2.04 23.86
N THR A 61 -13.65 2.69 25.02
CA THR A 61 -13.07 4.03 25.14
C THR A 61 -11.55 4.03 25.12
N ASP A 62 -10.91 2.87 25.28
CA ASP A 62 -9.47 2.79 25.49
C ASP A 62 -8.68 3.25 24.27
N HIS A 63 -9.20 2.97 23.07
CA HIS A 63 -8.60 3.46 21.83
C HIS A 63 -8.50 5.00 21.81
N SER A 64 -9.49 5.71 22.34
CA SER A 64 -9.49 7.19 22.37
C SER A 64 -8.54 7.77 23.43
N VAL A 65 -8.12 6.97 24.40
CA VAL A 65 -7.10 7.34 25.39
C VAL A 65 -5.71 7.05 24.83
N VAL A 66 -5.52 5.87 24.23
CA VAL A 66 -4.26 5.44 23.63
C VAL A 66 -3.90 6.27 22.40
N SER A 67 -4.86 6.49 21.51
CA SER A 67 -4.73 7.22 20.26
C SER A 67 -5.79 8.32 20.23
N PRO A 68 -5.53 9.47 20.89
CA PRO A 68 -6.50 10.54 21.00
C PRO A 68 -6.91 11.10 19.62
N PRO A 69 -8.17 11.49 19.46
CA PRO A 69 -8.63 12.11 18.22
C PRO A 69 -7.87 13.41 17.94
N ASN A 70 -7.65 13.70 16.66
CA ASN A 70 -6.91 14.89 16.18
C ASN A 70 -5.45 14.96 16.66
N THR A 71 -4.85 13.82 17.00
CA THR A 71 -3.41 13.72 17.28
C THR A 71 -2.77 12.78 16.29
N ILE A 72 -1.47 12.95 16.04
CA ILE A 72 -0.70 12.06 15.18
C ILE A 72 0.38 11.36 15.99
N ALA A 73 0.58 10.08 15.70
CA ALA A 73 1.63 9.29 16.32
C ALA A 73 3.01 9.93 16.06
N GLY A 74 3.79 10.13 17.13
CA GLY A 74 5.11 10.76 17.05
C GLY A 74 5.13 12.29 17.13
N GLU A 75 4.00 12.98 17.24
CA GLU A 75 3.98 14.44 17.47
C GLU A 75 4.41 14.82 18.89
N ALA A 76 3.96 14.05 19.87
CA ALA A 76 4.28 14.25 21.27
C ALA A 76 4.51 12.88 21.96
N PRO A 77 5.45 12.82 22.92
CA PRO A 77 5.67 11.60 23.68
C PRO A 77 4.41 11.21 24.46
N PRO A 78 4.23 9.91 24.77
CA PRO A 78 3.20 9.48 25.70
C PRO A 78 3.26 10.28 27.00
N ASP A 79 2.10 10.66 27.51
CA ASP A 79 1.92 11.35 28.77
C ASP A 79 1.35 10.42 29.83
N ALA A 80 1.14 10.92 31.05
CA ALA A 80 0.66 10.10 32.17
C ALA A 80 -0.69 9.39 31.94
N THR A 81 -1.48 9.80 30.93
CA THR A 81 -2.79 9.21 30.62
C THR A 81 -2.70 8.03 29.66
N ASN A 82 -1.62 7.94 28.88
CA ASN A 82 -1.46 6.93 27.83
C ASN A 82 -0.09 6.21 27.88
N LEU A 83 0.70 6.46 28.92
CA LEU A 83 1.95 5.76 29.19
C LEU A 83 1.72 4.34 29.74
N THR A 84 2.60 3.41 29.40
CA THR A 84 2.58 2.04 29.96
C THR A 84 2.81 2.02 31.48
N THR A 85 3.47 3.05 32.02
CA THR A 85 3.76 3.23 33.45
C THR A 85 3.37 4.64 33.87
N ALA A 86 2.70 4.85 35.01
CA ALA A 86 2.29 6.20 35.47
C ALA A 86 3.45 7.14 35.90
N VAL A 87 4.65 6.94 35.35
CA VAL A 87 5.89 7.65 35.63
C VAL A 87 6.39 8.30 34.35
N ALA A 88 6.86 9.53 34.44
CA ALA A 88 7.41 10.26 33.29
C ALA A 88 8.61 9.53 32.67
N LEU A 89 8.79 9.69 31.36
CA LEU A 89 9.92 9.10 30.63
C LEU A 89 11.26 9.66 31.13
N THR A 90 12.22 8.77 31.35
CA THR A 90 13.63 9.13 31.55
C THR A 90 14.24 9.71 30.26
N ALA A 91 15.38 10.41 30.37
CA ALA A 91 16.08 10.96 29.21
C ALA A 91 16.45 9.90 28.15
N THR A 92 16.80 8.68 28.59
CA THR A 92 17.10 7.56 27.70
C THR A 92 15.84 7.09 26.96
N GLN A 93 14.73 6.91 27.67
CA GLN A 93 13.45 6.54 27.07
C GLN A 93 12.96 7.62 26.09
N HIS A 94 13.14 8.90 26.43
CA HIS A 94 12.82 9.99 25.52
C HIS A 94 13.64 9.93 24.24
N THR A 95 14.93 9.59 24.32
CA THR A 95 15.78 9.39 23.12
C THR A 95 15.29 8.23 22.26
N THR A 96 14.90 7.10 22.87
CA THR A 96 14.31 5.97 22.16
C THR A 96 13.00 6.34 21.48
N TRP A 97 12.13 7.08 22.18
CA TRP A 97 10.87 7.56 21.60
C TRP A 97 11.12 8.53 20.43
N LEU A 98 12.09 9.44 20.56
CA LEU A 98 12.42 10.40 19.51
C LEU A 98 12.95 9.72 18.24
N ASP A 99 13.77 8.68 18.37
CA ASP A 99 14.23 7.88 17.22
C ASP A 99 13.04 7.21 16.50
N TRP A 100 12.13 6.61 17.27
CA TRP A 100 10.90 6.03 16.74
C TRP A 100 10.02 7.09 16.05
N ALA A 101 9.77 8.23 16.70
CA ALA A 101 8.94 9.32 16.17
C ALA A 101 9.48 9.88 14.85
N ASN A 102 10.81 9.98 14.71
CA ASN A 102 11.45 10.41 13.47
C ASN A 102 11.23 9.41 12.32
N LYS A 103 11.23 8.11 12.61
CA LYS A 103 10.95 7.06 11.61
C LYS A 103 9.47 7.01 11.26
N GLU A 104 8.59 7.17 12.24
CA GLU A 104 7.14 7.28 12.05
C GLU A 104 6.78 8.46 11.15
N CYS A 105 7.29 9.65 11.48
CA CYS A 105 7.11 10.87 10.68
C CYS A 105 7.60 10.66 9.24
N LYS A 106 8.77 10.04 9.06
CA LYS A 106 9.30 9.72 7.73
C LYS A 106 8.40 8.76 6.95
N ALA A 107 7.87 7.73 7.60
CA ALA A 107 6.94 6.80 7.00
C ALA A 107 5.64 7.50 6.57
N ARG A 108 5.04 8.30 7.47
CA ARG A 108 3.83 9.09 7.18
C ARG A 108 4.04 10.04 6.00
N LEU A 109 5.08 10.86 6.02
CA LEU A 109 5.37 11.83 4.95
C LEU A 109 5.59 11.12 3.60
N THR A 110 6.28 9.97 3.62
CA THR A 110 6.45 9.16 2.41
C THR A 110 5.10 8.75 1.81
N LEU A 111 4.15 8.31 2.63
CA LEU A 111 2.82 7.93 2.17
C LEU A 111 2.06 9.16 1.64
N VAL A 112 1.93 10.22 2.45
CA VAL A 112 1.16 11.42 2.10
C VAL A 112 1.66 12.10 0.82
N PHE A 113 2.98 12.16 0.62
CA PHE A 113 3.54 12.82 -0.57
C PHE A 113 3.63 11.93 -1.82
N SER A 114 3.38 10.63 -1.70
CA SER A 114 3.39 9.71 -2.84
C SER A 114 1.99 9.34 -3.33
N ILE A 115 0.95 9.94 -2.77
CA ILE A 115 -0.44 9.72 -3.18
C ILE A 115 -1.05 11.00 -3.79
N SER A 116 -2.19 10.85 -4.48
CA SER A 116 -2.92 12.00 -5.01
C SER A 116 -3.45 12.92 -3.88
N PRO A 117 -3.57 14.24 -4.11
CA PRO A 117 -4.06 15.17 -3.08
C PRO A 117 -5.45 14.82 -2.52
N GLY A 118 -6.35 14.30 -3.35
CA GLY A 118 -7.67 13.86 -2.91
C GLY A 118 -7.61 12.66 -1.95
N LEU A 119 -6.66 11.74 -2.16
CA LEU A 119 -6.43 10.63 -1.24
C LEU A 119 -5.72 11.09 0.04
N ALA A 120 -4.79 12.03 -0.07
CA ALA A 120 -4.09 12.62 1.07
C ALA A 120 -5.08 13.23 2.08
N ALA A 121 -6.03 14.03 1.61
CA ALA A 121 -7.07 14.61 2.46
C ALA A 121 -7.96 13.57 3.17
N HIS A 122 -8.08 12.35 2.62
CA HIS A 122 -8.87 11.28 3.24
C HIS A 122 -8.13 10.53 4.35
N VAL A 123 -6.79 10.54 4.32
CA VAL A 123 -5.95 9.75 5.22
C VAL A 123 -5.17 10.61 6.22
N GLU A 124 -5.27 11.94 6.12
CA GLU A 124 -4.55 12.89 6.97
C GLU A 124 -4.89 12.73 8.46
N ASP A 125 -6.18 12.49 8.75
CA ASP A 125 -6.71 12.31 10.11
C ASP A 125 -6.39 10.93 10.72
N LEU A 126 -5.81 10.01 9.96
CA LEU A 126 -5.40 8.71 10.49
C LEU A 126 -4.16 8.88 11.38
N TRP A 127 -4.13 8.15 12.49
CA TRP A 127 -3.22 8.39 13.60
C TRP A 127 -1.77 7.99 13.27
N SER A 128 -1.56 6.87 12.58
CA SER A 128 -0.22 6.31 12.30
C SER A 128 0.02 5.95 10.82
N ALA A 129 1.29 5.84 10.42
CA ALA A 129 1.73 5.36 9.11
C ALA A 129 1.18 3.95 8.81
N GLN A 130 1.03 3.12 9.84
CA GLN A 130 0.38 1.81 9.72
C GLN A 130 -1.08 1.95 9.28
N GLU A 131 -1.84 2.84 9.91
CA GLU A 131 -3.24 3.08 9.55
C GLU A 131 -3.37 3.66 8.13
N LEU A 132 -2.54 4.63 7.77
CA LEU A 132 -2.49 5.17 6.41
C LEU A 132 -2.23 4.04 5.40
N TRP A 133 -1.19 3.23 5.65
CA TRP A 133 -0.84 2.11 4.80
C TRP A 133 -1.97 1.09 4.66
N ALA A 134 -2.62 0.74 5.78
CA ALA A 134 -3.73 -0.20 5.80
C ALA A 134 -4.93 0.34 5.02
N CYS A 135 -5.33 1.59 5.25
CA CYS A 135 -6.43 2.26 4.55
C CYS A 135 -6.20 2.28 3.03
N ILE A 136 -5.04 2.81 2.59
CA ILE A 136 -4.67 2.89 1.17
C ILE A 136 -4.65 1.49 0.55
N THR A 137 -4.06 0.51 1.24
CA THR A 137 -3.99 -0.87 0.77
C THR A 137 -5.38 -1.47 0.63
N VAL A 138 -6.28 -1.34 1.61
CA VAL A 138 -7.63 -1.90 1.52
C VAL A 138 -8.41 -1.28 0.36
N GLN A 139 -8.30 0.03 0.16
CA GLN A 139 -9.03 0.74 -0.90
C GLN A 139 -8.55 0.37 -2.32
N HIS A 140 -7.25 0.09 -2.50
CA HIS A 140 -6.64 -0.05 -3.83
C HIS A 140 -6.18 -1.48 -4.14
N GLN A 141 -6.11 -2.36 -3.13
CA GLN A 141 -5.81 -3.76 -3.34
C GLN A 141 -7.03 -4.44 -3.94
N VAL A 142 -6.93 -4.71 -5.24
CA VAL A 142 -7.88 -5.56 -5.96
C VAL A 142 -7.88 -6.97 -5.35
N LYS A 143 -8.82 -7.23 -4.44
CA LYS A 143 -9.23 -8.59 -4.06
C LYS A 143 -10.38 -9.06 -4.95
N THR A 144 -10.28 -8.90 -6.27
CA THR A 144 -11.26 -9.56 -7.16
C THR A 144 -10.70 -10.88 -7.64
N THR A 145 -11.50 -11.92 -7.50
CA THR A 145 -11.30 -13.26 -8.10
C THR A 145 -10.88 -13.16 -9.56
N ALA A 146 -11.39 -12.15 -10.28
CA ALA A 146 -11.01 -11.84 -11.65
C ALA A 146 -9.51 -11.54 -11.83
N ARG A 147 -8.86 -10.79 -10.93
CA ARG A 147 -7.42 -10.51 -11.03
C ARG A 147 -6.55 -11.69 -10.57
N CYS A 148 -7.02 -12.49 -9.62
CA CYS A 148 -6.40 -13.77 -9.31
C CYS A 148 -6.46 -14.72 -10.52
N ASN A 149 -7.60 -14.75 -11.23
CA ASN A 149 -7.77 -15.55 -12.44
C ASN A 149 -6.92 -15.03 -13.60
N ASP A 150 -6.85 -13.71 -13.82
CA ASP A 150 -5.97 -13.08 -14.82
C ASP A 150 -4.49 -13.37 -14.54
N LEU A 151 -4.06 -13.26 -13.27
CA LEU A 151 -2.69 -13.60 -12.88
C LEU A 151 -2.40 -15.09 -13.05
N ASN A 152 -3.33 -15.96 -12.67
CA ASN A 152 -3.19 -17.41 -12.89
C ASN A 152 -3.16 -17.75 -14.38
N GLN A 153 -3.96 -17.08 -15.22
CA GLN A 153 -3.92 -17.24 -16.67
C GLN A 153 -2.59 -16.75 -17.25
N ARG A 154 -2.11 -15.57 -16.86
CA ARG A 154 -0.80 -15.03 -17.30
C ARG A 154 0.37 -15.91 -16.88
N ILE A 155 0.35 -16.43 -15.65
CA ILE A 155 1.38 -17.36 -15.14
C ILE A 155 1.32 -18.68 -15.91
N SER A 156 0.13 -19.21 -16.20
CA SER A 156 -0.03 -20.41 -17.04
C SER A 156 0.49 -20.20 -18.46
N LEU A 157 0.24 -19.03 -19.06
CA LEU A 157 0.76 -18.67 -20.39
C LEU A 157 2.29 -18.54 -20.39
N LEU A 158 2.89 -17.91 -19.38
CA LEU A 158 4.35 -17.82 -19.26
C LEU A 158 4.99 -19.20 -19.11
N ARG A 159 4.37 -20.10 -18.34
CA ARG A 159 4.81 -21.51 -18.20
C ARG A 159 4.68 -22.30 -19.50
N LEU A 160 3.67 -22.01 -20.33
CA LEU A 160 3.51 -22.58 -21.66
C LEU A 160 4.62 -22.11 -22.63
N VAL A 161 5.02 -20.84 -22.56
CA VAL A 161 6.10 -20.28 -23.39
C VAL A 161 7.46 -20.87 -23.03
N GLU A 162 7.73 -21.12 -21.75
CA GLU A 162 9.00 -21.71 -21.30
C GLU A 162 9.17 -23.20 -21.68
N ASN A 163 8.09 -23.92 -21.98
CA ASN A 163 8.12 -25.39 -22.12
C ASN A 163 7.47 -25.97 -23.38
N THR A 164 7.09 -25.20 -24.43
CA THR A 164 6.25 -25.82 -25.47
C THR A 164 6.45 -25.44 -26.95
N ASN A 165 6.26 -26.48 -27.79
CA ASN A 165 6.20 -26.52 -29.26
C ASN A 165 4.91 -25.86 -29.81
N PHE A 166 5.01 -25.36 -31.05
CA PHE A 166 4.05 -24.56 -31.82
C PHE A 166 2.58 -25.00 -31.73
N ASP A 167 2.29 -26.31 -31.82
CA ASP A 167 0.91 -26.83 -31.78
C ASP A 167 0.18 -26.49 -30.47
N THR A 168 0.91 -26.43 -29.35
CA THR A 168 0.32 -26.16 -28.04
C THR A 168 -0.02 -24.68 -27.86
N ILE A 169 0.69 -23.80 -28.58
CA ILE A 169 0.42 -22.36 -28.61
C ILE A 169 -0.87 -22.10 -29.41
N VAL A 170 -1.05 -22.79 -30.54
CA VAL A 170 -2.24 -22.64 -31.40
C VAL A 170 -3.52 -23.06 -30.67
N THR A 171 -3.52 -24.22 -30.00
CA THR A 171 -4.69 -24.69 -29.25
C THR A 171 -5.06 -23.77 -28.08
N ALA A 172 -4.08 -23.20 -27.38
CA ALA A 172 -4.35 -22.25 -26.30
C ALA A 172 -4.92 -20.91 -26.80
N VAL A 173 -4.46 -20.43 -27.97
CA VAL A 173 -4.98 -19.21 -28.61
C VAL A 173 -6.41 -19.41 -29.12
N GLU A 174 -6.75 -20.58 -29.65
CA GLU A 174 -8.10 -20.89 -30.12
C GLU A 174 -9.13 -20.98 -29.00
N GLN A 175 -8.75 -21.46 -27.82
CA GLN A 175 -9.62 -21.46 -26.63
C GLN A 175 -9.86 -20.06 -26.04
N LEU A 176 -9.11 -19.05 -26.47
CA LEU A 176 -9.17 -17.67 -25.96
C LEU A 176 -10.03 -16.72 -26.80
N LEU A 177 -10.57 -17.14 -27.96
CA LEU A 177 -11.44 -16.30 -28.79
C LEU A 177 -12.92 -16.71 -28.62
N PRO A 178 -13.73 -15.98 -27.83
CA PRO A 178 -15.16 -16.21 -27.83
C PRO A 178 -15.76 -15.61 -29.10
N ASN A 179 -16.33 -16.49 -29.93
CA ASN A 179 -17.12 -16.18 -31.14
C ASN A 179 -16.39 -15.43 -32.26
N ARG A 180 -15.75 -16.21 -33.15
CA ARG A 180 -15.55 -15.76 -34.53
C ARG A 180 -16.92 -15.78 -35.21
N PRO A 181 -17.46 -14.67 -35.75
CA PRO A 181 -18.68 -14.75 -36.53
C PRO A 181 -18.41 -15.62 -37.76
N THR A 182 -19.21 -16.66 -37.94
CA THR A 182 -19.31 -17.39 -39.21
C THR A 182 -19.74 -16.38 -40.26
N VAL A 183 -18.81 -16.04 -41.14
CA VAL A 183 -19.12 -15.34 -42.38
C VAL A 183 -19.94 -16.31 -43.22
N ASP A 184 -21.27 -16.18 -43.17
CA ASP A 184 -22.13 -16.77 -44.19
C ASP A 184 -21.83 -16.03 -45.51
N GLU A 185 -21.06 -16.68 -46.39
CA GLU A 185 -20.94 -16.28 -47.79
C GLU A 185 -22.28 -16.54 -48.51
N PRO A 186 -22.99 -15.52 -49.04
CA PRO A 186 -23.92 -15.77 -50.12
C PRO A 186 -23.10 -15.96 -51.40
N ARG A 187 -23.11 -17.20 -51.89
CA ARG A 187 -22.60 -17.61 -53.19
C ARG A 187 -23.10 -16.67 -54.28
N LEU A 188 -22.18 -16.01 -54.97
CA LEU A 188 -22.40 -15.43 -56.29
C LEU A 188 -22.79 -16.56 -57.27
N THR A 189 -24.09 -16.77 -57.46
CA THR A 189 -24.58 -17.44 -58.67
C THR A 189 -24.67 -16.39 -59.76
N SER A 190 -23.55 -16.21 -60.47
CA SER A 190 -23.55 -15.74 -61.85
C SER A 190 -24.31 -16.76 -62.69
N ARG A 191 -25.36 -16.31 -63.39
CA ARG A 191 -25.77 -16.85 -64.69
C ARG A 191 -26.57 -15.77 -65.43
N PHE A 192 -26.16 -15.64 -66.70
CA PHE A 192 -26.68 -14.83 -67.82
C PHE A 192 -28.19 -14.56 -67.83
#